data_AF-A0AAU5R321-F1
#
_entry.id   AF-A0AAU5R321-F1
#
_cell.length_a   1.000
_cell.length_b   1.000
_cell.length_c   1.000
_cell.angle_alpha   90.00
_cell.angle_beta   90.00
_cell.angle_gamma   90.00
#
_symmetry.space_group_name_H-M   'P 1'
#
loop_
_entity.id
_entity.type
_entity.pdbx_description
1 polymer ?
#
loop_
_entity_poly.entity_id
_entity_poly.type
_entity_poly.pdbx_seq_one_letter_code
_entity_poly.pdbx_strand_id
1 'polypeptide(L)'
;MSEELTPETPEATEAEPIKQRKNGLYPGISDELAESMKSGWADTELHGLEPIAQAEHTAARRAALSARFPGERLVIPAGNLKTRSNDTEYAFRPSTEYAYLTGDRNQDSVLVLEPTGSGDTAGHDATVYLLPRSNRENGEFWLDGQGELWVGRRHSLAEAEQLLGIPAKDVRELPAALAEATGPVRNVRGHDAGIESALTDKVTAERDEELRVFLSEARLVKDAFEVSELQKACDATARGFEDVVKVLDKAEATSERYIEGTFFLRARVEGNDIGYGSICAAGPHATTLHWVRNDGAVRSGELLLLDAGVETNDLYTADVTRTLPINGTFTPLQRKIYDAVYEAQEAGIAAVKPGAAYRDFHDAAQRVLAEKLVEWGLLGDLTVEKVLELGLQRRWTLHGTGHMLGMDVHDCAAARTESYVNGTLEPGVCLTVEPGLYFQADDLTVPEEYRGIGVRIEDDILVTEDGNRNLSDKLPRRADEVEAWMGRLKG
;
A
#
# COMPACT_ATOMS: atom_id res chain seq x y z
N MET A 1 60.69 23.09 32.94
CA MET A 1 60.51 23.16 31.48
C MET A 1 59.16 22.57 31.21
N SER A 2 58.23 23.44 30.88
CA SER A 2 56.87 23.15 30.42
C SER A 2 56.96 22.67 28.98
N GLU A 3 56.49 21.45 28.70
CA GLU A 3 56.15 21.05 27.34
C GLU A 3 54.64 20.93 27.26
N GLU A 4 54.06 21.83 26.46
CA GLU A 4 52.66 21.84 26.07
C GLU A 4 52.34 20.61 25.22
N LEU A 5 51.35 19.83 25.64
CA LEU A 5 50.66 18.88 24.79
C LEU A 5 49.58 19.66 24.02
N THR A 6 49.87 19.96 22.75
CA THR A 6 48.84 20.38 21.78
C THR A 6 47.85 19.22 21.57
N PRO A 7 46.53 19.46 21.61
CA PRO A 7 45.55 18.46 21.23
C PRO A 7 45.53 18.35 19.70
N GLU A 8 45.79 17.14 19.18
CA GLU A 8 45.53 16.80 17.78
C GLU A 8 44.02 16.87 17.53
N THR A 9 43.65 17.71 16.56
CA THR A 9 42.31 17.78 15.97
C THR A 9 41.96 16.40 15.37
N PRO A 10 40.73 15.88 15.52
CA PRO A 10 40.36 14.63 14.88
C PRO A 10 40.39 14.82 13.36
N GLU A 11 41.21 14.03 12.66
CA GLU A 11 41.14 13.88 11.22
C GLU A 11 39.73 13.42 10.83
N ALA A 12 39.18 14.08 9.80
CA ALA A 12 37.97 13.62 9.14
C ALA A 12 38.19 12.17 8.70
N THR A 13 37.31 11.27 9.11
CA THR A 13 37.31 9.87 8.69
C THR A 13 37.32 9.79 7.16
N GLU A 14 38.45 9.42 6.57
CA GLU A 14 38.54 9.09 5.15
C GLU A 14 37.54 7.97 4.86
N ALA A 15 36.59 8.22 3.96
CA ALA A 15 35.66 7.20 3.51
C ALA A 15 36.46 6.03 2.89
N GLU A 16 36.12 4.79 3.27
CA GLU A 16 36.76 3.61 2.69
C GLU A 16 36.66 3.65 1.15
N PRO A 17 37.73 3.29 0.42
CA PRO A 17 37.73 3.35 -1.03
C PRO A 17 36.65 2.41 -1.62
N ILE A 18 35.83 2.94 -2.53
CA ILE A 18 34.75 2.20 -3.17
C ILE A 18 35.31 0.97 -3.88
N LYS A 19 34.89 -0.21 -3.43
CA LYS A 19 35.40 -1.48 -3.92
C LYS A 19 34.96 -1.74 -5.37
N GLN A 20 35.91 -2.01 -6.25
CA GLN A 20 35.62 -2.35 -7.64
C GLN A 20 34.83 -3.66 -7.76
N ARG A 21 33.97 -3.74 -8.78
CA ARG A 21 33.16 -4.94 -9.07
C ARG A 21 34.06 -6.14 -9.39
N LYS A 22 33.74 -7.28 -8.77
CA LYS A 22 34.50 -8.55 -8.91
C LYS A 22 34.62 -9.05 -10.36
N ASN A 23 33.66 -8.76 -11.22
CA ASN A 23 33.61 -9.18 -12.62
C ASN A 23 33.80 -8.00 -13.60
N GLY A 24 34.60 -7.00 -13.23
CA GLY A 24 34.89 -5.86 -14.11
C GLY A 24 35.59 -6.28 -15.41
N LEU A 25 35.23 -5.63 -16.53
CA LEU A 25 35.87 -5.86 -17.85
C LEU A 25 37.25 -5.19 -17.96
N TYR A 26 37.58 -4.30 -17.03
CA TYR A 26 38.81 -3.53 -17.01
C TYR A 26 39.66 -3.95 -15.80
N PRO A 27 41.00 -3.95 -15.94
CA PRO A 27 41.91 -4.37 -14.88
C PRO A 27 41.95 -3.40 -13.69
N GLY A 28 41.39 -2.19 -13.84
CA GLY A 28 41.33 -1.16 -12.82
C GLY A 28 40.83 0.18 -13.37
N ILE A 29 40.95 1.22 -12.55
CA ILE A 29 40.65 2.62 -12.88
C ILE A 29 41.99 3.36 -12.98
N SER A 30 42.25 4.04 -14.09
CA SER A 30 43.44 4.89 -14.22
C SER A 30 43.21 6.24 -13.56
N ASP A 31 44.28 6.89 -13.13
CA ASP A 31 44.23 8.23 -12.52
C ASP A 31 43.64 9.26 -13.48
N GLU A 32 43.94 9.16 -14.78
CA GLU A 32 43.40 10.06 -15.81
C GLU A 32 41.87 9.91 -15.96
N LEU A 33 41.35 8.68 -15.89
CA LEU A 33 39.91 8.45 -15.91
C LEU A 33 39.27 9.00 -14.63
N ALA A 34 39.84 8.73 -13.47
CA ALA A 34 39.34 9.25 -12.20
C ALA A 34 39.27 10.78 -12.20
N GLU A 35 40.32 11.45 -12.69
CA GLU A 35 40.37 12.91 -12.78
C GLU A 35 39.39 13.46 -13.82
N SER A 36 39.25 12.80 -14.97
CA SER A 36 38.25 13.16 -15.99
C SER A 36 36.82 13.03 -15.46
N MET A 37 36.55 12.08 -14.56
CA MET A 37 35.21 11.87 -14.01
C MET A 37 34.82 12.90 -12.94
N LYS A 38 35.76 13.70 -12.40
CA LYS A 38 35.46 14.76 -11.42
C LYS A 38 34.98 16.06 -12.06
N SER A 39 35.41 16.35 -13.29
CA SER A 39 35.24 17.66 -13.93
C SER A 39 34.38 17.62 -15.20
N GLY A 40 33.98 18.80 -15.70
CA GLY A 40 33.21 18.94 -16.94
C GLY A 40 31.69 18.69 -16.80
N TRP A 41 31.20 18.55 -15.57
CA TRP A 41 29.78 18.40 -15.26
C TRP A 41 29.15 19.75 -14.91
N ALA A 42 27.92 19.99 -15.39
CA ALA A 42 27.16 21.17 -15.00
C ALA A 42 26.62 21.03 -13.57
N ASP A 43 26.46 22.15 -12.87
CA ASP A 43 25.63 22.20 -11.67
C ASP A 43 24.17 21.91 -12.06
N THR A 44 23.54 21.05 -11.29
CA THR A 44 22.15 20.62 -11.52
C THR A 44 21.25 20.93 -10.34
N GLU A 45 21.74 21.65 -9.34
CA GLU A 45 20.96 22.10 -8.20
C GLU A 45 19.69 22.84 -8.67
N LEU A 46 18.55 22.44 -8.13
CA LEU A 46 17.29 23.11 -8.35
C LEU A 46 17.06 24.12 -7.23
N HIS A 47 16.52 25.27 -7.60
CA HIS A 47 16.26 26.37 -6.69
C HIS A 47 14.81 26.84 -6.85
N GLY A 48 14.21 27.32 -5.75
CA GLY A 48 12.83 27.79 -5.75
C GLY A 48 11.85 26.63 -6.00
N LEU A 49 12.12 25.48 -5.37
CA LEU A 49 11.20 24.35 -5.40
C LEU A 49 10.03 24.66 -4.48
N GLU A 50 8.82 24.42 -4.99
CA GLU A 50 7.61 24.48 -4.17
C GLU A 50 7.48 23.18 -3.36
N PRO A 51 6.98 23.25 -2.11
CA PRO A 51 6.70 22.04 -1.33
C PRO A 51 5.74 21.08 -2.04
N ILE A 52 5.90 19.78 -1.78
CA ILE A 52 4.98 18.76 -2.26
C ILE A 52 3.59 18.97 -1.66
N ALA A 53 2.55 18.48 -2.34
CA ALA A 53 1.16 18.64 -1.90
C ALA A 53 0.91 18.12 -0.47
N GLN A 54 1.65 17.09 -0.05
CA GLN A 54 1.56 16.48 1.28
C GLN A 54 2.23 17.28 2.39
N ALA A 55 3.07 18.28 2.09
CA ALA A 55 3.95 18.90 3.08
C ALA A 55 3.18 19.46 4.30
N GLU A 56 2.06 20.16 4.05
CA GLU A 56 1.22 20.70 5.13
C GLU A 56 0.50 19.60 5.92
N HIS A 57 -0.02 18.58 5.24
CA HIS A 57 -0.71 17.44 5.85
C HIS A 57 0.22 16.63 6.75
N THR A 58 1.44 16.37 6.27
CA THR A 58 2.45 15.61 7.00
C THR A 58 2.97 16.37 8.21
N ALA A 59 3.04 17.71 8.17
CA ALA A 59 3.37 18.53 9.33
C ALA A 59 2.34 18.37 10.46
N ALA A 60 1.04 18.36 10.15
CA ALA A 60 0.00 18.12 11.14
C ALA A 60 0.09 16.70 11.75
N ARG A 61 0.38 15.69 10.93
CA ARG A 61 0.58 14.29 11.38
C ARG A 61 1.77 14.16 12.32
N ARG A 62 2.91 14.80 11.99
CA ARG A 62 4.09 14.86 12.87
C ARG A 62 3.79 15.59 14.18
N ALA A 63 2.97 16.65 14.16
CA ALA A 63 2.57 17.35 15.38
C ALA A 63 1.70 16.48 16.30
N ALA A 64 0.76 15.70 15.74
CA ALA A 64 -0.03 14.74 16.51
C ALA A 64 0.84 13.63 17.13
N LEU A 65 1.80 13.12 16.36
CA LEU A 65 2.78 12.14 16.85
C LEU A 65 3.64 12.71 17.98
N SER A 66 4.13 13.94 17.81
CA SER A 66 4.90 14.69 18.81
C SER A 66 4.14 14.85 20.12
N ALA A 67 2.85 15.22 20.06
CA ALA A 67 1.99 15.38 21.22
C ALA A 67 1.72 14.05 21.96
N ARG A 68 1.75 12.92 21.24
CA ARG A 68 1.48 11.59 21.82
C ARG A 68 2.65 11.02 22.61
N PHE A 69 3.89 11.33 22.21
CA PHE A 69 5.10 10.76 22.81
C PHE A 69 6.09 11.86 23.22
N PRO A 70 5.69 12.80 24.09
CA PRO A 70 6.57 13.89 24.50
C PRO A 70 7.81 13.38 25.23
N GLY A 71 8.98 13.95 24.91
CA GLY A 71 10.23 13.62 25.59
C GLY A 71 10.89 12.31 25.14
N GLU A 72 10.36 11.65 24.10
CA GLU A 72 10.90 10.41 23.55
C GLU A 72 11.40 10.64 22.13
N ARG A 73 12.61 10.16 21.78
CA ARG A 73 13.07 10.19 20.39
C ARG A 73 12.30 9.19 19.56
N LEU A 74 11.77 9.62 18.42
CA LEU A 74 11.02 8.75 17.51
C LEU A 74 11.81 8.58 16.21
N VAL A 75 12.01 7.33 15.80
CA VAL A 75 12.79 6.95 14.61
C VAL A 75 11.89 6.16 13.67
N ILE A 76 11.70 6.66 12.45
CA ILE A 76 10.79 6.10 11.45
C ILE A 76 11.58 5.90 10.15
N PRO A 77 12.14 4.70 9.91
CA PRO A 77 12.88 4.41 8.68
C PRO A 77 11.95 4.18 7.48
N ALA A 78 12.29 4.72 6.32
CA ALA A 78 11.67 4.40 5.02
C ALA A 78 11.95 2.96 4.60
N GLY A 79 13.12 2.44 5.00
CA GLY A 79 13.61 1.11 4.67
C GLY A 79 14.53 1.07 3.45
N ASN A 80 15.07 -0.11 3.19
CA ASN A 80 16.07 -0.34 2.14
C ASN A 80 15.52 -1.23 1.01
N LEU A 81 16.20 -1.21 -0.13
CA LEU A 81 15.92 -2.10 -1.27
C LEU A 81 15.91 -3.58 -0.84
N LYS A 82 15.02 -4.37 -1.48
CA LYS A 82 14.94 -5.81 -1.29
C LYS A 82 15.39 -6.53 -2.55
N THR A 83 16.32 -7.47 -2.39
CA THR A 83 16.82 -8.28 -3.50
C THR A 83 15.72 -9.15 -4.11
N ARG A 84 15.56 -9.08 -5.43
CA ARG A 84 14.73 -9.98 -6.24
C ARG A 84 15.53 -11.19 -6.69
N SER A 85 16.66 -10.97 -7.35
CA SER A 85 17.56 -12.02 -7.80
C SER A 85 18.96 -11.47 -8.02
N ASN A 86 19.95 -12.00 -7.29
CA ASN A 86 21.33 -11.54 -7.35
C ASN A 86 21.47 -10.02 -7.15
N ASP A 87 21.95 -9.29 -8.16
CA ASP A 87 22.17 -7.84 -8.19
C ASP A 87 20.97 -7.06 -8.76
N THR A 88 19.77 -7.66 -8.70
CA THR A 88 18.52 -7.00 -9.09
C THR A 88 17.57 -6.95 -7.92
N GLU A 89 16.99 -5.78 -7.70
CA GLU A 89 16.08 -5.47 -6.62
C GLU A 89 14.62 -5.44 -7.11
N TYR A 90 13.68 -5.56 -6.17
CA TYR A 90 12.29 -5.18 -6.43
C TYR A 90 12.17 -3.65 -6.53
N ALA A 91 11.10 -3.18 -7.18
CA ALA A 91 10.76 -1.76 -7.13
C ALA A 91 10.63 -1.31 -5.67
N PHE A 92 11.26 -0.19 -5.32
CA PHE A 92 11.23 0.30 -3.96
C PHE A 92 9.86 0.92 -3.64
N ARG A 93 9.34 0.58 -2.47
CA ARG A 93 8.22 1.25 -1.83
C ARG A 93 8.60 1.50 -0.37
N PRO A 94 8.56 2.75 0.12
CA PRO A 94 8.90 3.06 1.50
C PRO A 94 7.91 2.40 2.47
N SER A 95 8.32 2.29 3.74
CA SER A 95 7.41 2.01 4.84
C SER A 95 6.27 3.03 4.85
N THR A 96 5.07 2.54 5.11
CA THR A 96 3.88 3.38 5.03
C THR A 96 3.87 4.43 6.14
N GLU A 97 4.44 4.12 7.31
CA GLU A 97 4.65 5.05 8.42
C GLU A 97 5.53 6.24 8.02
N TYR A 98 6.65 5.98 7.33
CA TYR A 98 7.55 7.03 6.87
C TYR A 98 6.84 7.92 5.84
N ALA A 99 6.30 7.31 4.79
CA ALA A 99 5.64 8.05 3.72
C ALA A 99 4.43 8.85 4.23
N TYR A 100 3.66 8.31 5.18
CA TYR A 100 2.54 9.01 5.81
C TYR A 100 2.97 10.28 6.57
N LEU A 101 4.17 10.27 7.17
CA LEU A 101 4.71 11.36 7.97
C LEU A 101 5.60 12.34 7.22
N THR A 102 6.02 12.04 5.98
CA THR A 102 6.94 12.89 5.21
C THR A 102 6.44 13.21 3.80
N GLY A 103 5.64 12.33 3.18
CA GLY A 103 5.36 12.34 1.74
C GLY A 103 6.58 11.94 0.89
N ASP A 104 7.71 11.62 1.51
CA ASP A 104 8.94 11.25 0.82
C ASP A 104 8.94 9.76 0.43
N ARG A 105 9.57 9.48 -0.70
CA ARG A 105 9.61 8.15 -1.31
C ARG A 105 11.02 7.62 -1.52
N ASN A 106 12.03 8.29 -1.00
CA ASN A 106 13.41 7.87 -1.14
C ASN A 106 13.70 6.64 -0.27
N GLN A 107 14.51 5.73 -0.83
CA GLN A 107 15.09 4.63 -0.06
C GLN A 107 16.17 5.14 0.90
N ASP A 108 16.56 4.28 1.85
CA ASP A 108 17.67 4.52 2.77
C ASP A 108 17.51 5.85 3.53
N SER A 109 16.26 6.26 3.77
CA SER A 109 15.89 7.50 4.42
C SER A 109 15.23 7.24 5.77
N VAL A 110 15.36 8.18 6.71
CA VAL A 110 14.84 8.03 8.07
C VAL A 110 14.30 9.37 8.56
N LEU A 111 13.06 9.39 9.03
CA LEU A 111 12.53 10.52 9.77
C LEU A 111 12.88 10.35 11.25
N VAL A 112 13.48 11.39 11.84
CA VAL A 112 13.75 11.45 13.27
C VAL A 112 13.03 12.65 13.87
N LEU A 113 12.27 12.41 14.93
CA LEU A 113 11.72 13.46 15.79
C LEU A 113 12.57 13.48 17.08
N GLU A 114 13.37 14.52 17.23
CA GLU A 114 14.19 14.75 18.41
C GLU A 114 13.39 15.51 19.47
N PRO A 115 13.27 14.99 20.71
CA PRO A 115 12.44 15.62 21.72
C PRO A 115 13.06 16.95 22.18
N THR A 116 12.23 17.98 22.29
CA THR A 116 12.62 19.31 22.76
C THR A 116 11.74 19.75 23.92
N GLY A 117 12.28 20.67 24.74
CA GLY A 117 11.55 21.21 25.90
C GLY A 117 11.26 20.18 26.99
N SER A 118 10.40 20.56 27.94
CA SER A 118 9.90 19.67 29.00
C SER A 118 8.54 20.16 29.51
N GLY A 119 7.72 19.26 30.08
CA GLY A 119 6.40 19.63 30.60
C GLY A 119 5.50 20.22 29.50
N ASP A 120 4.88 21.37 29.77
CA ASP A 120 3.94 22.04 28.85
C ASP A 120 4.59 22.61 27.59
N THR A 121 5.92 22.66 27.51
CA THR A 121 6.66 23.08 26.31
C THR A 121 7.30 21.89 25.58
N ALA A 122 6.93 20.66 25.93
CA ALA A 122 7.45 19.46 25.27
C ALA A 122 6.99 19.41 23.81
N GLY A 123 7.93 19.13 22.91
CA GLY A 123 7.69 19.01 21.49
C GLY A 123 8.80 18.20 20.82
N HIS A 124 8.92 18.33 19.50
CA HIS A 124 10.00 17.71 18.75
C HIS A 124 10.49 18.62 17.63
N ASP A 125 11.79 18.56 17.36
CA ASP A 125 12.35 19.02 16.10
C ASP A 125 12.41 17.83 15.14
N ALA A 126 11.72 17.93 14.01
CA ALA A 126 11.73 16.89 12.98
C ALA A 126 12.88 17.11 12.01
N THR A 127 13.59 16.03 11.64
CA THR A 127 14.62 16.04 10.59
C THR A 127 14.49 14.78 9.74
N VAL A 128 14.54 14.94 8.42
CA VAL A 128 14.69 13.81 7.50
C VAL A 128 16.16 13.57 7.21
N TYR A 129 16.59 12.33 7.37
CA TYR A 129 17.92 11.88 7.03
C TYR A 129 17.82 11.13 5.71
N LEU A 130 18.53 11.58 4.67
CA LEU A 130 18.58 10.94 3.36
C LEU A 130 19.99 10.96 2.80
N LEU A 131 20.25 10.15 1.77
CA LEU A 131 21.50 10.22 1.04
C LEU A 131 21.55 11.52 0.24
N PRO A 132 22.61 12.36 0.40
CA PRO A 132 22.77 13.53 -0.43
C PRO A 132 23.13 13.15 -1.87
N ARG A 133 23.30 14.18 -2.71
CA ARG A 133 23.93 14.05 -4.04
C ARG A 133 25.21 13.25 -3.95
N SER A 134 25.44 12.42 -4.97
CA SER A 134 26.66 11.65 -5.04
C SER A 134 27.86 12.59 -5.14
N ASN A 135 28.84 12.37 -4.28
CA ASN A 135 30.07 13.14 -4.34
C ASN A 135 30.86 12.76 -5.62
N ARG A 136 31.20 13.77 -6.43
CA ARG A 136 31.97 13.59 -7.67
C ARG A 136 33.48 13.43 -7.42
N GLU A 137 33.98 13.91 -6.29
CA GLU A 137 35.40 13.94 -5.95
C GLU A 137 35.92 12.60 -5.41
N ASN A 138 35.06 11.84 -4.72
CA ASN A 138 35.44 10.57 -4.07
C ASN A 138 35.04 9.33 -4.89
N GLY A 139 34.47 9.51 -6.08
CA GLY A 139 34.02 8.43 -6.95
C GLY A 139 32.62 7.88 -6.67
N GLU A 140 31.91 8.36 -5.64
CA GLU A 140 30.53 7.92 -5.32
C GLU A 140 29.62 8.03 -6.55
N PHE A 141 29.73 9.12 -7.30
CA PHE A 141 28.93 9.36 -8.51
C PHE A 141 28.95 8.20 -9.53
N TRP A 142 30.08 7.53 -9.71
CA TRP A 142 30.29 6.61 -10.85
C TRP A 142 30.91 5.25 -10.52
N LEU A 143 31.51 5.08 -9.34
CA LEU A 143 32.03 3.79 -8.88
C LEU A 143 31.07 3.03 -8.00
N ASP A 144 30.27 3.77 -7.22
CA ASP A 144 29.25 3.17 -6.40
C ASP A 144 28.10 2.70 -7.31
N GLY A 145 27.64 1.45 -7.11
CA GLY A 145 26.47 0.93 -7.81
C GLY A 145 25.19 1.70 -7.50
N GLN A 146 25.16 2.43 -6.40
CA GLN A 146 24.07 3.33 -6.02
C GLN A 146 24.34 4.79 -6.41
N GLY A 147 25.49 5.12 -7.03
CA GLY A 147 25.84 6.47 -7.46
C GLY A 147 24.88 7.03 -8.52
N GLU A 148 24.73 8.36 -8.58
CA GLU A 148 23.75 9.00 -9.48
C GLU A 148 23.97 8.72 -10.99
N LEU A 149 25.17 8.31 -11.40
CA LEU A 149 25.41 7.84 -12.78
C LEU A 149 24.68 6.52 -13.08
N TRP A 150 24.49 5.67 -12.08
CA TRP A 150 23.92 4.32 -12.22
C TRP A 150 22.43 4.29 -11.97
N VAL A 151 21.98 4.95 -10.90
CA VAL A 151 20.59 4.87 -10.43
C VAL A 151 19.78 6.14 -10.69
N GLY A 152 20.41 7.14 -11.30
CA GLY A 152 19.80 8.43 -11.58
C GLY A 152 19.95 9.43 -10.44
N ARG A 153 19.45 10.64 -10.71
CA ARG A 153 19.60 11.80 -9.83
C ARG A 153 18.91 11.60 -8.48
N ARG A 154 19.58 12.06 -7.41
CA ARG A 154 18.99 12.23 -6.07
C ARG A 154 18.66 13.71 -5.85
N HIS A 155 17.78 14.01 -4.91
CA HIS A 155 17.67 15.38 -4.43
C HIS A 155 18.88 15.73 -3.56
N SER A 156 19.34 16.99 -3.63
CA SER A 156 20.24 17.52 -2.60
C SER A 156 19.50 17.63 -1.26
N LEU A 157 20.23 17.83 -0.16
CA LEU A 157 19.60 18.10 1.13
C LEU A 157 18.79 19.41 1.09
N ALA A 158 19.27 20.44 0.38
CA ALA A 158 18.56 21.71 0.25
C ALA A 158 17.32 21.61 -0.65
N GLU A 159 17.37 20.77 -1.69
CA GLU A 159 16.21 20.45 -2.53
C GLU A 159 15.16 19.67 -1.70
N ALA A 160 15.58 18.65 -0.95
CA ALA A 160 14.70 17.87 -0.09
C ALA A 160 14.06 18.72 1.01
N GLU A 161 14.79 19.64 1.63
CA GLU A 161 14.26 20.55 2.64
C GLU A 161 13.15 21.46 2.06
N GLN A 162 13.35 22.02 0.87
CA GLN A 162 12.33 22.82 0.19
C GLN A 162 11.09 21.99 -0.18
N LEU A 163 11.28 20.78 -0.72
CA LEU A 163 10.19 19.91 -1.16
C LEU A 163 9.36 19.39 0.02
N LEU A 164 10.01 18.95 1.10
CA LEU A 164 9.35 18.28 2.22
C LEU A 164 8.94 19.25 3.34
N GLY A 165 9.46 20.49 3.34
CA GLY A 165 9.22 21.47 4.38
C GLY A 165 9.78 21.06 5.75
N ILE A 166 10.80 20.21 5.77
CA ILE A 166 11.50 19.74 6.98
C ILE A 166 13.00 19.75 6.78
N PRO A 167 13.81 20.09 7.80
CA PRO A 167 15.26 20.04 7.73
C PRO A 167 15.77 18.68 7.25
N ALA A 168 16.76 18.71 6.35
CA ALA A 168 17.37 17.51 5.78
C ALA A 168 18.84 17.35 6.21
N LYS A 169 19.26 16.13 6.52
CA LYS A 169 20.64 15.77 6.87
C LYS A 169 21.11 14.51 6.15
N ASP A 170 22.43 14.31 6.12
CA ASP A 170 23.03 13.12 5.56
C ASP A 170 22.74 11.88 6.45
N VAL A 171 22.08 10.88 5.88
CA VAL A 171 21.76 9.64 6.60
C VAL A 171 22.99 8.86 7.07
N ARG A 172 24.16 9.07 6.45
CA ARG A 172 25.41 8.41 6.86
C ARG A 172 25.87 8.82 8.25
N GLU A 173 25.46 9.99 8.73
CA GLU A 173 25.76 10.48 10.07
C GLU A 173 24.83 9.89 11.14
N LEU A 174 23.67 9.38 10.73
CA LEU A 174 22.59 8.99 11.64
C LEU A 174 22.95 7.82 12.56
N PRO A 175 23.56 6.70 12.10
CA PRO A 175 23.86 5.57 12.98
C PRO A 175 24.74 5.97 14.18
N ALA A 176 25.74 6.82 13.96
CA ALA A 176 26.59 7.33 15.04
C ALA A 176 25.79 8.23 16.00
N ALA A 177 24.95 9.13 15.47
CA ALA A 177 24.09 9.98 16.29
C ALA A 177 23.09 9.17 17.13
N LEU A 178 22.52 8.10 16.56
CA LEU A 178 21.61 7.19 17.26
C LEU A 178 22.33 6.33 18.30
N ALA A 179 23.58 5.93 18.06
CA ALA A 179 24.38 5.20 19.05
C ALA A 179 24.70 6.07 20.30
N GLU A 180 24.88 7.38 20.11
CA GLU A 180 25.10 8.34 21.20
C GLU A 180 23.80 8.89 21.81
N ALA A 181 22.64 8.55 21.24
CA ALA A 181 21.34 8.98 21.73
C ALA A 181 21.14 8.65 23.21
N THR A 182 20.68 9.62 23.99
CA THR A 182 20.26 9.44 25.38
C THR A 182 18.75 9.61 25.51
N GLY A 183 18.19 9.10 26.60
CA GLY A 183 16.75 9.11 26.85
C GLY A 183 15.98 7.96 26.19
N PRO A 184 14.65 7.92 26.36
CA PRO A 184 13.80 6.89 25.76
C PRO A 184 13.74 7.06 24.23
N VAL A 185 13.85 5.94 23.51
CA VAL A 185 13.73 5.88 22.05
C VAL A 185 12.62 4.92 21.65
N ARG A 186 11.90 5.26 20.58
CA ARG A 186 10.95 4.40 19.87
C ARG A 186 11.36 4.28 18.41
N ASN A 187 11.31 3.08 17.88
CA ASN A 187 11.67 2.78 16.49
C ASN A 187 10.56 1.99 15.78
N VAL A 188 10.25 2.38 14.54
CA VAL A 188 9.46 1.54 13.64
C VAL A 188 10.37 0.45 13.07
N ARG A 189 10.24 -0.77 13.60
CA ARG A 189 11.10 -1.93 13.28
C ARG A 189 10.74 -2.59 11.96
N GLY A 190 11.67 -3.37 11.43
CA GLY A 190 11.50 -4.24 10.26
C GLY A 190 11.92 -3.60 8.93
N HIS A 191 12.28 -2.33 8.94
CA HIS A 191 12.53 -1.56 7.73
C HIS A 191 14.03 -1.37 7.44
N ASP A 192 14.85 -1.12 8.46
CA ASP A 192 16.29 -0.88 8.31
C ASP A 192 17.10 -1.53 9.45
N ALA A 193 17.88 -2.57 9.10
CA ALA A 193 18.66 -3.33 10.06
C ALA A 193 19.88 -2.56 10.60
N GLY A 194 20.41 -1.59 9.84
CA GLY A 194 21.52 -0.74 10.28
C GLY A 194 21.08 0.23 11.37
N ILE A 195 19.91 0.84 11.19
CA ILE A 195 19.27 1.70 12.20
C ILE A 195 18.90 0.89 13.45
N GLU A 196 18.32 -0.30 13.28
CA GLU A 196 18.00 -1.16 14.42
C GLU A 196 19.25 -1.57 15.21
N SER A 197 20.34 -1.89 14.51
CA SER A 197 21.63 -2.22 15.14
C SER A 197 22.14 -1.05 15.99
N ALA A 198 22.10 0.18 15.47
CA ALA A 198 22.51 1.39 16.17
C ALA A 198 21.67 1.69 17.43
N LEU A 199 20.45 1.17 17.49
CA LEU A 199 19.49 1.38 18.57
C LEU A 199 19.36 0.20 19.55
N THR A 200 20.05 -0.92 19.33
CA THR A 200 19.81 -2.22 20.01
C THR A 200 19.52 -2.12 21.52
N ASP A 201 20.31 -1.34 22.27
CA ASP A 201 20.21 -1.23 23.74
C ASP A 201 19.39 -0.01 24.23
N LYS A 202 18.72 0.70 23.32
CA LYS A 202 18.03 1.98 23.60
C LYS A 202 16.51 1.91 23.44
N VAL A 203 16.01 0.86 22.80
CA VAL A 203 14.60 0.64 22.48
C VAL A 203 14.03 -0.53 23.27
N THR A 204 12.70 -0.60 23.36
CA THR A 204 11.99 -1.73 23.98
C THR A 204 10.84 -2.16 23.08
N ALA A 205 10.60 -3.47 22.97
CA ALA A 205 9.53 -4.01 22.12
C ALA A 205 8.15 -3.40 22.44
N GLU A 206 7.84 -3.16 23.72
CA GLU A 206 6.58 -2.54 24.15
C GLU A 206 6.40 -1.13 23.60
N ARG A 207 7.44 -0.28 23.70
CA ARG A 207 7.38 1.09 23.18
C ARG A 207 7.30 1.17 21.65
N ASP A 208 8.06 0.32 20.97
CA ASP A 208 8.07 0.25 19.52
C ASP A 208 6.70 -0.22 18.99
N GLU A 209 6.10 -1.18 19.68
CA GLU A 209 4.76 -1.66 19.37
C GLU A 209 3.70 -0.58 19.61
N GLU A 210 3.77 0.17 20.72
CA GLU A 210 2.85 1.28 20.97
C GLU A 210 2.98 2.39 19.91
N LEU A 211 4.20 2.67 19.42
CA LEU A 211 4.42 3.59 18.29
C LEU A 211 3.76 3.06 17.01
N ARG A 212 4.01 1.79 16.66
CA ARG A 212 3.43 1.13 15.48
C ARG A 212 1.90 1.15 15.51
N VAL A 213 1.31 0.81 16.66
CA VAL A 213 -0.15 0.85 16.88
C VAL A 213 -0.68 2.27 16.69
N PHE A 214 -0.05 3.27 17.30
CA PHE A 214 -0.51 4.66 17.17
C PHE A 214 -0.47 5.14 15.72
N LEU A 215 0.63 4.88 14.99
CA LEU A 215 0.77 5.27 13.59
C LEU A 215 -0.25 4.58 12.69
N SER A 216 -0.59 3.32 12.98
CA SER A 216 -1.62 2.59 12.27
C SER A 216 -3.02 3.19 12.51
N GLU A 217 -3.35 3.50 13.77
CA GLU A 217 -4.63 4.13 14.13
C GLU A 217 -4.76 5.57 13.61
N ALA A 218 -3.66 6.32 13.53
CA ALA A 218 -3.65 7.67 12.99
C ALA A 218 -4.15 7.75 11.53
N ARG A 219 -4.07 6.64 10.79
CA ARG A 219 -4.51 6.54 9.39
C ARG A 219 -5.98 6.10 9.23
N LEU A 220 -6.69 5.80 10.32
CA LEU A 220 -8.08 5.32 10.24
C LEU A 220 -9.00 6.34 9.56
N VAL A 221 -8.92 7.60 10.01
CA VAL A 221 -9.71 8.72 9.50
C VAL A 221 -8.88 9.49 8.49
N LYS A 222 -9.33 9.48 7.22
CA LYS A 222 -8.62 10.11 6.11
C LYS A 222 -8.90 11.61 6.07
N ASP A 223 -7.85 12.40 5.89
CA ASP A 223 -8.00 13.83 5.59
C ASP A 223 -8.44 14.06 4.13
N ALA A 224 -8.72 15.32 3.77
CA ALA A 224 -9.21 15.67 2.44
C ALA A 224 -8.22 15.36 1.29
N PHE A 225 -6.91 15.43 1.54
CA PHE A 225 -5.89 15.04 0.57
C PHE A 225 -5.93 13.52 0.35
N GLU A 226 -6.00 12.75 1.43
CA GLU A 226 -6.05 11.28 1.37
C GLU A 226 -7.30 10.79 0.64
N VAL A 227 -8.45 11.38 0.93
CA VAL A 227 -9.71 11.08 0.22
C VAL A 227 -9.61 11.42 -1.27
N SER A 228 -8.92 12.51 -1.62
CA SER A 228 -8.66 12.87 -3.02
C SER A 228 -7.78 11.82 -3.72
N GLU A 229 -6.73 11.34 -3.07
CA GLU A 229 -5.86 10.29 -3.63
C GLU A 229 -6.61 8.96 -3.79
N LEU A 230 -7.43 8.56 -2.82
CA LEU A 230 -8.29 7.37 -2.93
C LEU A 230 -9.27 7.49 -4.11
N GLN A 231 -9.87 8.68 -4.32
CA GLN A 231 -10.72 8.90 -5.49
C GLN A 231 -9.92 8.78 -6.81
N LYS A 232 -8.69 9.30 -6.87
CA LYS A 232 -7.82 9.14 -8.06
C LYS A 232 -7.49 7.67 -8.31
N ALA A 233 -7.23 6.90 -7.24
CA ALA A 233 -6.99 5.46 -7.30
C ALA A 233 -8.19 4.71 -7.90
N CYS A 234 -9.40 4.98 -7.39
CA CYS A 234 -10.66 4.42 -7.91
C CYS A 234 -10.87 4.79 -9.38
N ASP A 235 -10.62 6.04 -9.76
CA ASP A 235 -10.78 6.54 -11.12
C ASP A 235 -9.85 5.84 -12.12
N ALA A 236 -8.58 5.68 -11.76
CA ALA A 236 -7.59 4.96 -12.57
C ALA A 236 -7.92 3.46 -12.65
N THR A 237 -8.34 2.87 -11.53
CA THR A 237 -8.81 1.48 -11.46
C THR A 237 -9.99 1.25 -12.40
N ALA A 238 -11.01 2.11 -12.39
CA ALA A 238 -12.13 2.01 -13.32
C ALA A 238 -11.68 1.99 -14.78
N ARG A 239 -10.75 2.85 -15.19
CA ARG A 239 -10.16 2.83 -16.53
C ARG A 239 -9.38 1.55 -16.82
N GLY A 240 -8.72 0.96 -15.82
CA GLY A 240 -8.04 -0.33 -15.94
C GLY A 240 -9.02 -1.48 -16.20
N PHE A 241 -10.16 -1.50 -15.50
CA PHE A 241 -11.26 -2.44 -15.78
C PHE A 241 -11.82 -2.27 -17.20
N GLU A 242 -11.98 -1.04 -17.68
CA GLU A 242 -12.40 -0.79 -19.06
C GLU A 242 -11.39 -1.33 -20.08
N ASP A 243 -10.09 -1.16 -19.83
CA ASP A 243 -9.04 -1.69 -20.70
C ASP A 243 -9.09 -3.21 -20.78
N VAL A 244 -9.27 -3.88 -19.63
CA VAL A 244 -9.41 -5.34 -19.57
C VAL A 244 -10.61 -5.79 -20.41
N VAL A 245 -11.77 -5.15 -20.26
CA VAL A 245 -12.99 -5.54 -21.00
C VAL A 245 -12.80 -5.43 -22.52
N LYS A 246 -12.07 -4.41 -22.99
CA LYS A 246 -11.76 -4.21 -24.42
C LYS A 246 -10.84 -5.30 -25.01
N VAL A 247 -10.22 -6.14 -24.18
CA VAL A 247 -9.25 -7.15 -24.63
C VAL A 247 -9.56 -8.58 -24.18
N LEU A 248 -10.75 -8.84 -23.64
CA LEU A 248 -11.12 -10.20 -23.20
C LEU A 248 -11.07 -11.23 -24.33
N ASP A 249 -11.39 -10.84 -25.56
CA ASP A 249 -11.28 -11.68 -26.76
C ASP A 249 -9.82 -12.14 -27.03
N LYS A 250 -8.84 -11.28 -26.74
CA LYS A 250 -7.41 -11.60 -26.83
C LYS A 250 -6.95 -12.45 -25.65
N ALA A 251 -7.50 -12.23 -24.47
CA ALA A 251 -7.22 -13.04 -23.28
C ALA A 251 -7.66 -14.50 -23.49
N GLU A 252 -8.79 -14.74 -24.15
CA GLU A 252 -9.25 -16.09 -24.53
C GLU A 252 -8.23 -16.86 -25.40
N ALA A 253 -7.45 -16.14 -26.23
CA ALA A 253 -6.41 -16.72 -27.05
C ALA A 253 -5.09 -16.98 -26.30
N THR A 254 -4.99 -16.57 -25.02
CA THR A 254 -3.76 -16.59 -24.23
C THR A 254 -3.99 -17.15 -22.83
N SER A 255 -4.10 -16.29 -21.80
CA SER A 255 -4.30 -16.66 -20.40
C SER A 255 -4.74 -15.47 -19.56
N GLU A 256 -5.05 -15.73 -18.29
CA GLU A 256 -5.30 -14.72 -17.26
C GLU A 256 -4.16 -13.68 -17.14
N ARG A 257 -2.91 -14.04 -17.44
CA ARG A 257 -1.78 -13.08 -17.46
C ARG A 257 -1.93 -11.95 -18.48
N TYR A 258 -2.69 -12.17 -19.55
CA TYR A 258 -2.97 -11.11 -20.52
C TYR A 258 -3.85 -10.02 -19.89
N ILE A 259 -4.79 -10.42 -19.02
CA ILE A 259 -5.63 -9.53 -18.23
C ILE A 259 -4.77 -8.80 -17.19
N GLU A 260 -3.96 -9.54 -16.42
CA GLU A 260 -3.02 -8.98 -15.44
C GLU A 260 -2.12 -7.90 -16.05
N GLY A 261 -1.46 -8.21 -17.17
CA GLY A 261 -0.58 -7.27 -17.86
C GLY A 261 -1.30 -6.05 -18.43
N THR A 262 -2.57 -6.21 -18.84
CA THR A 262 -3.39 -5.09 -19.34
C THR A 262 -3.73 -4.12 -18.21
N PHE A 263 -4.19 -4.63 -17.07
CA PHE A 263 -4.47 -3.79 -15.90
C PHE A 263 -3.17 -3.14 -15.37
N PHE A 264 -2.09 -3.91 -15.28
CA PHE A 264 -0.79 -3.41 -14.82
C PHE A 264 -0.26 -2.25 -15.67
N LEU A 265 -0.49 -2.28 -17.00
CA LEU A 265 -0.14 -1.15 -17.87
C LEU A 265 -0.85 0.14 -17.43
N ARG A 266 -2.16 0.08 -17.13
CA ARG A 266 -2.90 1.25 -16.62
C ARG A 266 -2.30 1.73 -15.30
N ALA A 267 -2.07 0.80 -14.37
CA ALA A 267 -1.53 1.11 -13.05
C ALA A 267 -0.18 1.82 -13.12
N ARG A 268 0.73 1.35 -13.98
CA ARG A 268 2.07 1.96 -14.17
C ARG A 268 2.07 3.28 -14.93
N VAL A 269 1.06 3.55 -15.75
CA VAL A 269 0.99 4.77 -16.56
C VAL A 269 0.30 5.91 -15.81
N GLU A 270 -0.71 5.60 -14.99
CA GLU A 270 -1.50 6.61 -14.28
C GLU A 270 -1.22 6.68 -12.77
N GLY A 271 -0.58 5.66 -12.21
CA GLY A 271 -0.22 5.57 -10.80
C GLY A 271 1.26 5.24 -10.59
N ASN A 272 1.58 4.87 -9.35
CA ASN A 272 2.88 4.32 -9.01
C ASN A 272 2.99 2.87 -9.47
N ASP A 273 2.04 2.03 -9.08
CA ASP A 273 2.03 0.58 -9.29
C ASP A 273 0.61 0.00 -9.09
N ILE A 274 0.47 -1.31 -9.09
CA ILE A 274 -0.70 -2.00 -8.52
C ILE A 274 -0.61 -1.97 -6.98
N GLY A 275 -1.74 -1.80 -6.30
CA GLY A 275 -1.76 -1.81 -4.83
C GLY A 275 -1.47 -3.18 -4.21
N TYR A 276 -1.76 -4.24 -4.96
CA TYR A 276 -1.55 -5.63 -4.61
C TYR A 276 -1.55 -6.48 -5.88
N GLY A 277 -1.10 -7.74 -5.78
CA GLY A 277 -1.08 -8.65 -6.92
C GLY A 277 -2.49 -8.87 -7.48
N SER A 278 -2.75 -8.37 -8.70
CA SER A 278 -4.07 -8.47 -9.31
C SER A 278 -4.52 -9.92 -9.43
N ILE A 279 -5.76 -10.19 -9.02
CA ILE A 279 -6.39 -11.51 -9.12
C ILE A 279 -7.23 -11.52 -10.39
N CYS A 280 -6.78 -12.28 -11.39
CA CYS A 280 -7.43 -12.38 -12.69
C CYS A 280 -8.01 -13.79 -12.83
N ALA A 281 -9.04 -14.13 -12.07
CA ALA A 281 -9.46 -15.50 -11.87
C ALA A 281 -10.59 -15.92 -12.80
N ALA A 282 -10.28 -16.71 -13.84
CA ALA A 282 -11.26 -17.23 -14.79
C ALA A 282 -11.83 -18.59 -14.37
N GLY A 283 -13.13 -18.77 -14.57
CA GLY A 283 -13.84 -20.02 -14.29
C GLY A 283 -13.65 -20.48 -12.84
N PRO A 284 -13.30 -21.76 -12.59
CA PRO A 284 -13.09 -22.29 -11.25
C PRO A 284 -12.00 -21.60 -10.44
N HIS A 285 -11.06 -20.84 -11.04
CA HIS A 285 -10.08 -20.10 -10.26
C HIS A 285 -10.73 -19.00 -9.41
N ALA A 286 -11.91 -18.50 -9.80
CA ALA A 286 -12.67 -17.53 -9.03
C ALA A 286 -13.05 -18.03 -7.63
N THR A 287 -12.98 -19.34 -7.36
CA THR A 287 -13.22 -19.92 -6.02
C THR A 287 -11.97 -19.93 -5.13
N THR A 288 -10.84 -19.42 -5.62
CA THR A 288 -9.59 -19.23 -4.86
C THR A 288 -9.39 -17.75 -4.57
N LEU A 289 -9.54 -17.35 -3.30
CA LEU A 289 -9.64 -15.94 -2.89
C LEU A 289 -8.46 -15.07 -3.36
N HIS A 290 -7.23 -15.55 -3.23
CA HIS A 290 -6.00 -14.85 -3.64
C HIS A 290 -5.30 -15.57 -4.80
N TRP A 291 -6.02 -15.80 -5.90
CA TRP A 291 -5.45 -16.38 -7.13
C TRP A 291 -4.58 -15.35 -7.88
N VAL A 292 -3.32 -15.22 -7.46
CA VAL A 292 -2.35 -14.28 -8.08
C VAL A 292 -1.38 -14.95 -9.06
N ARG A 293 -1.53 -16.26 -9.28
CA ARG A 293 -0.68 -17.00 -10.23
C ARG A 293 -1.04 -16.66 -11.68
N ASN A 294 -2.33 -16.40 -11.91
CA ASN A 294 -2.93 -15.94 -13.16
C ASN A 294 -2.48 -16.76 -14.38
N ASP A 295 -2.24 -18.06 -14.25
CA ASP A 295 -1.76 -18.91 -15.34
C ASP A 295 -2.86 -19.75 -15.99
N GLY A 296 -4.11 -19.52 -15.63
CA GLY A 296 -5.29 -20.18 -16.16
C GLY A 296 -5.67 -19.77 -17.58
N ALA A 297 -6.43 -20.65 -18.22
CA ALA A 297 -7.06 -20.35 -19.50
C ALA A 297 -8.32 -19.49 -19.28
N VAL A 298 -8.54 -18.52 -20.16
CA VAL A 298 -9.76 -17.71 -20.19
C VAL A 298 -10.70 -18.32 -21.23
N ARG A 299 -11.96 -18.60 -20.88
CA ARG A 299 -12.90 -19.28 -21.79
C ARG A 299 -14.24 -18.56 -21.87
N SER A 300 -14.75 -18.40 -23.10
CA SER A 300 -16.13 -17.98 -23.35
C SER A 300 -17.13 -18.84 -22.57
N GLY A 301 -18.10 -18.19 -21.93
CA GLY A 301 -19.14 -18.81 -21.10
C GLY A 301 -18.79 -18.92 -19.60
N GLU A 302 -17.52 -18.79 -19.24
CA GLU A 302 -17.08 -18.70 -17.84
C GLU A 302 -17.14 -17.27 -17.31
N LEU A 303 -17.07 -17.13 -15.98
CA LEU A 303 -16.91 -15.84 -15.31
C LEU A 303 -15.42 -15.52 -15.17
N LEU A 304 -15.08 -14.24 -15.18
CA LEU A 304 -13.83 -13.67 -14.72
C LEU A 304 -14.12 -12.90 -13.43
N LEU A 305 -13.56 -13.32 -12.31
CA LEU A 305 -13.45 -12.49 -11.12
C LEU A 305 -12.15 -11.69 -11.25
N LEU A 306 -12.27 -10.40 -11.54
CA LEU A 306 -11.14 -9.47 -11.57
C LEU A 306 -11.18 -8.63 -10.30
N ASP A 307 -10.16 -8.81 -9.48
CA ASP A 307 -9.91 -8.05 -8.27
C ASP A 307 -8.54 -7.37 -8.42
N ALA A 308 -8.57 -6.05 -8.55
CA ALA A 308 -7.40 -5.24 -8.85
C ALA A 308 -7.60 -3.76 -8.47
N GLY A 309 -6.51 -3.14 -7.99
CA GLY A 309 -6.48 -1.73 -7.64
C GLY A 309 -5.19 -1.04 -8.10
N VAL A 310 -5.32 0.21 -8.55
CA VAL A 310 -4.19 1.09 -8.85
C VAL A 310 -3.72 1.77 -7.56
N GLU A 311 -2.41 1.74 -7.31
CA GLU A 311 -1.75 2.58 -6.31
C GLU A 311 -1.33 3.91 -6.98
N THR A 312 -1.72 5.03 -6.40
CA THR A 312 -1.37 6.38 -6.85
C THR A 312 0.12 6.68 -6.64
N ASN A 313 0.62 7.76 -7.27
CA ASN A 313 1.98 8.24 -7.04
C ASN A 313 2.25 8.66 -5.58
N ASP A 314 1.19 8.95 -4.83
CA ASP A 314 1.26 9.31 -3.41
C ASP A 314 0.96 8.10 -2.50
N LEU A 315 0.99 6.89 -3.07
CA LEU A 315 0.93 5.59 -2.41
C LEU A 315 -0.42 5.21 -1.78
N TYR A 316 -1.52 5.87 -2.17
CA TYR A 316 -2.88 5.44 -1.83
C TYR A 316 -3.42 4.49 -2.89
N THR A 317 -4.10 3.41 -2.48
CA THR A 317 -4.61 2.39 -3.40
C THR A 317 -6.12 2.25 -3.31
N ALA A 318 -6.72 1.88 -4.44
CA ALA A 318 -8.08 1.34 -4.50
C ALA A 318 -8.05 -0.18 -4.27
N ASP A 319 -9.22 -0.75 -4.00
CA ASP A 319 -9.44 -2.20 -3.96
C ASP A 319 -10.82 -2.51 -4.54
N VAL A 320 -10.85 -3.01 -5.77
CA VAL A 320 -12.10 -3.17 -6.50
C VAL A 320 -12.15 -4.55 -7.14
N THR A 321 -13.24 -5.25 -6.86
CA THR A 321 -13.60 -6.50 -7.52
C THR A 321 -14.84 -6.34 -8.40
N ARG A 322 -14.75 -6.82 -9.64
CA ARG A 322 -15.92 -7.12 -10.48
C ARG A 322 -15.84 -8.54 -11.00
N THR A 323 -16.97 -9.25 -10.91
CA THR A 323 -17.15 -10.53 -11.59
C THR A 323 -17.88 -10.32 -12.92
N LEU A 324 -17.26 -10.69 -14.03
CA LEU A 324 -17.66 -10.37 -15.39
C LEU A 324 -17.89 -11.66 -16.20
N PRO A 325 -18.98 -11.79 -16.98
CA PRO A 325 -19.10 -12.89 -17.94
C PRO A 325 -18.13 -12.66 -19.10
N ILE A 326 -17.21 -13.60 -19.34
CA ILE A 326 -16.13 -13.41 -20.34
C ILE A 326 -16.70 -13.09 -21.73
N ASN A 327 -17.78 -13.78 -22.10
CA ASN A 327 -18.48 -13.58 -23.37
C ASN A 327 -19.44 -12.36 -23.38
N GLY A 328 -19.61 -11.65 -22.26
CA GLY A 328 -20.44 -10.47 -22.12
C GLY A 328 -21.89 -10.71 -21.66
N THR A 329 -22.29 -11.95 -21.34
CA THR A 329 -23.65 -12.24 -20.86
C THR A 329 -23.65 -13.33 -19.79
N PHE A 330 -24.34 -13.09 -18.67
CA PHE A 330 -24.50 -14.07 -17.60
C PHE A 330 -25.45 -15.20 -18.02
N THR A 331 -25.11 -16.44 -17.67
CA THR A 331 -26.11 -17.52 -17.67
C THR A 331 -27.13 -17.31 -16.55
N PRO A 332 -28.33 -17.93 -16.61
CA PRO A 332 -29.32 -17.80 -15.54
C PRO A 332 -28.78 -18.16 -14.15
N LEU A 333 -27.92 -19.18 -14.06
CA LEU A 333 -27.31 -19.58 -12.79
C LEU A 333 -26.23 -18.57 -12.32
N GLN A 334 -25.37 -18.11 -13.23
CA GLN A 334 -24.39 -17.07 -12.89
C GLN A 334 -25.09 -15.79 -12.41
N ARG A 335 -26.14 -15.35 -13.10
CA ARG A 335 -26.93 -14.17 -12.72
C ARG A 335 -27.61 -14.36 -11.36
N LYS A 336 -28.17 -15.55 -11.09
CA LYS A 336 -28.76 -15.88 -9.79
C LYS A 336 -27.75 -15.70 -8.63
N ILE A 337 -26.53 -16.21 -8.80
CA ILE A 337 -25.47 -16.09 -7.77
C ILE A 337 -24.98 -14.65 -7.68
N TYR A 338 -24.80 -13.98 -8.82
CA TYR A 338 -24.36 -12.60 -8.90
C TYR A 338 -25.33 -11.63 -8.22
N ASP A 339 -26.63 -11.73 -8.52
CA ASP A 339 -27.66 -10.88 -7.93
C ASP A 339 -27.73 -11.07 -6.40
N ALA A 340 -27.51 -12.28 -5.89
CA ALA A 340 -27.41 -12.52 -4.43
C ALA A 340 -26.22 -11.82 -3.78
N VAL A 341 -25.05 -11.83 -4.43
CA VAL A 341 -23.87 -11.11 -3.95
C VAL A 341 -24.08 -9.59 -4.04
N TYR A 342 -24.71 -9.10 -5.10
CA TYR A 342 -25.08 -7.70 -5.25
C TYR A 342 -26.04 -7.25 -4.15
N GLU A 343 -27.11 -8.02 -3.87
CA GLU A 343 -28.04 -7.72 -2.78
C GLU A 343 -27.32 -7.68 -1.41
N ALA A 344 -26.37 -8.59 -1.17
CA ALA A 344 -25.57 -8.58 0.05
C ALA A 344 -24.65 -7.35 0.14
N GLN A 345 -24.07 -6.92 -0.99
CA GLN A 345 -23.23 -5.74 -1.04
C GLN A 345 -24.02 -4.47 -0.72
N GLU A 346 -25.21 -4.31 -1.32
CA GLU A 346 -26.07 -3.16 -1.07
C GLU A 346 -26.53 -3.10 0.39
N ALA A 347 -26.82 -4.26 1.01
CA ALA A 347 -27.12 -4.32 2.44
C ALA A 347 -25.92 -3.92 3.32
N GLY A 348 -24.71 -4.37 2.96
CA GLY A 348 -23.47 -3.96 3.60
C GLY A 348 -23.23 -2.44 3.49
N ILE A 349 -23.25 -1.90 2.27
CA ILE A 349 -23.05 -0.46 2.01
C ILE A 349 -24.08 0.38 2.76
N ALA A 350 -25.35 -0.03 2.81
CA ALA A 350 -26.38 0.70 3.55
C ALA A 350 -26.14 0.77 5.07
N ALA A 351 -25.37 -0.18 5.62
CA ALA A 351 -24.99 -0.19 7.04
C ALA A 351 -23.74 0.65 7.34
N VAL A 352 -22.94 1.01 6.34
CA VAL A 352 -21.77 1.88 6.48
C VAL A 352 -22.25 3.33 6.66
N LYS A 353 -22.11 3.89 7.86
CA LYS A 353 -22.52 5.27 8.18
C LYS A 353 -21.86 5.75 9.47
N PRO A 354 -21.76 7.07 9.70
CA PRO A 354 -21.21 7.59 10.95
C PRO A 354 -21.98 7.07 12.16
N GLY A 355 -21.24 6.64 13.19
CA GLY A 355 -21.81 6.11 14.42
C GLY A 355 -22.21 4.63 14.38
N ALA A 356 -22.15 3.97 13.22
CA ALA A 356 -22.36 2.51 13.14
C ALA A 356 -21.15 1.74 13.68
N ALA A 357 -21.36 0.55 14.21
CA ALA A 357 -20.25 -0.32 14.59
C ALA A 357 -19.57 -0.82 13.32
N TYR A 358 -18.23 -0.98 13.35
CA TYR A 358 -17.49 -1.51 12.20
C TYR A 358 -18.08 -2.85 11.70
N ARG A 359 -18.59 -3.70 12.59
CA ARG A 359 -19.11 -5.02 12.19
C ARG A 359 -20.47 -4.99 11.50
N ASP A 360 -21.22 -3.89 11.59
CA ASP A 360 -22.61 -3.84 11.15
C ASP A 360 -22.75 -4.15 9.65
N PHE A 361 -21.82 -3.69 8.80
CA PHE A 361 -21.86 -3.96 7.36
C PHE A 361 -21.58 -5.44 7.03
N HIS A 362 -20.65 -6.06 7.76
CA HIS A 362 -20.37 -7.49 7.63
C HIS A 362 -21.58 -8.32 8.02
N ASP A 363 -22.18 -8.03 9.18
CA ASP A 363 -23.32 -8.78 9.67
C ASP A 363 -24.56 -8.60 8.76
N ALA A 364 -24.76 -7.40 8.19
CA ALA A 364 -25.82 -7.12 7.22
C ALA A 364 -25.65 -7.93 5.92
N ALA A 365 -24.45 -7.94 5.34
CA ALA A 365 -24.17 -8.72 4.13
C ALA A 365 -24.26 -10.22 4.37
N GLN A 366 -23.69 -10.71 5.48
CA GLN A 366 -23.73 -12.14 5.84
C GLN A 366 -25.16 -12.64 6.04
N ARG A 367 -26.05 -11.81 6.58
CA ARG A 367 -27.48 -12.14 6.70
C ARG A 367 -28.11 -12.38 5.34
N VAL A 368 -27.92 -11.48 4.37
CA VAL A 368 -28.47 -11.64 3.01
C VAL A 368 -27.94 -12.91 2.36
N LEU A 369 -26.64 -13.18 2.46
CA LEU A 369 -26.06 -14.41 1.92
C LEU A 369 -26.66 -15.67 2.57
N ALA A 370 -26.84 -15.67 3.90
CA ALA A 370 -27.50 -16.77 4.60
C ALA A 370 -28.96 -16.97 4.15
N GLU A 371 -29.71 -15.88 3.98
CA GLU A 371 -31.09 -15.92 3.47
C GLU A 371 -31.16 -16.58 2.08
N LYS A 372 -30.28 -16.18 1.16
CA LYS A 372 -30.22 -16.76 -0.19
C LYS A 372 -29.82 -18.24 -0.18
N LEU A 373 -28.83 -18.62 0.62
CA LEU A 373 -28.40 -20.01 0.73
C LEU A 373 -29.49 -20.93 1.31
N VAL A 374 -30.27 -20.43 2.27
CA VAL A 374 -31.46 -21.13 2.81
C VAL A 374 -32.56 -21.20 1.76
N GLU A 375 -32.87 -20.10 1.08
CA GLU A 375 -33.87 -20.02 0.01
C GLU A 375 -33.58 -21.04 -1.11
N TRP A 376 -32.30 -21.23 -1.44
CA TRP A 376 -31.88 -22.18 -2.48
C TRP A 376 -31.81 -23.63 -2.00
N GLY A 377 -32.10 -23.89 -0.72
CA GLY A 377 -32.09 -25.23 -0.14
C GLY A 377 -30.69 -25.82 0.06
N LEU A 378 -29.62 -25.00 0.04
CA LEU A 378 -28.24 -25.48 0.19
C LEU A 378 -27.88 -25.82 1.65
N LEU A 379 -28.73 -25.42 2.60
CA LEU A 379 -28.54 -25.64 4.05
C LEU A 379 -29.64 -26.51 4.68
N GLY A 380 -30.39 -27.25 3.86
CA GLY A 380 -31.50 -28.10 4.31
C GLY A 380 -32.65 -27.28 4.92
N ASP A 381 -33.29 -27.82 5.96
CA ASP A 381 -34.44 -27.20 6.63
C ASP A 381 -34.04 -26.21 7.76
N LEU A 382 -32.78 -25.77 7.80
CA LEU A 382 -32.31 -24.82 8.82
C LEU A 382 -32.89 -23.42 8.59
N THR A 383 -33.24 -22.72 9.68
CA THR A 383 -33.62 -21.30 9.60
C THR A 383 -32.39 -20.43 9.43
N VAL A 384 -32.58 -19.22 8.88
CA VAL A 384 -31.53 -18.21 8.72
C VAL A 384 -30.82 -17.91 10.04
N GLU A 385 -31.58 -17.79 11.13
CA GLU A 385 -31.05 -17.53 12.47
C GLU A 385 -30.13 -18.66 12.92
N LYS A 386 -30.50 -19.93 12.66
CA LYS A 386 -29.67 -21.07 13.05
C LYS A 386 -28.41 -21.16 12.20
N VAL A 387 -28.52 -20.82 10.92
CA VAL A 387 -27.36 -20.74 10.01
C VAL A 387 -26.37 -19.70 10.50
N LEU A 388 -26.83 -18.48 10.82
CA LEU A 388 -25.97 -17.39 11.31
C LEU A 388 -25.38 -17.69 12.70
N GLU A 389 -26.17 -18.25 13.62
CA GLU A 389 -25.71 -18.66 14.96
C GLU A 389 -24.53 -19.63 14.88
N LEU A 390 -24.59 -20.59 13.94
CA LEU A 390 -23.56 -21.61 13.74
C LEU A 390 -22.47 -21.18 12.74
N GLY A 391 -22.66 -20.08 12.01
CA GLY A 391 -21.77 -19.62 10.96
C GLY A 391 -21.69 -20.57 9.75
N LEU A 392 -22.76 -21.33 9.45
CA LEU A 392 -22.72 -22.36 8.40
C LEU A 392 -22.65 -21.80 6.98
N GLN A 393 -23.16 -20.58 6.75
CA GLN A 393 -23.05 -19.89 5.47
C GLN A 393 -21.59 -19.71 5.05
N ARG A 394 -20.69 -19.60 6.04
CA ARG A 394 -19.26 -19.34 5.82
C ARG A 394 -18.60 -20.42 4.96
N ARG A 395 -19.18 -21.62 4.81
CA ARG A 395 -18.69 -22.63 3.85
C ARG A 395 -18.44 -22.04 2.46
N TRP A 396 -19.27 -21.10 2.02
CA TRP A 396 -19.18 -20.46 0.71
C TRP A 396 -18.85 -18.96 0.77
N THR A 397 -18.67 -18.39 1.97
CA THR A 397 -18.32 -16.96 2.18
C THR A 397 -17.39 -16.82 3.40
N LEU A 398 -16.12 -17.22 3.24
CA LEU A 398 -15.20 -17.41 4.37
C LEU A 398 -14.51 -16.14 4.87
N HIS A 399 -14.31 -15.15 4.00
CA HIS A 399 -13.56 -13.93 4.30
C HIS A 399 -14.45 -12.89 5.00
N GLY A 400 -13.81 -11.88 5.60
CA GLY A 400 -14.52 -10.69 6.06
C GLY A 400 -15.18 -9.99 4.88
N THR A 401 -16.24 -9.24 5.12
CA THR A 401 -16.94 -8.50 4.03
C THR A 401 -16.24 -7.20 3.67
N GLY A 402 -15.05 -6.95 4.22
CA GLY A 402 -14.25 -5.77 3.95
C GLY A 402 -13.21 -5.48 5.02
N HIS A 403 -12.40 -4.47 4.75
CA HIS A 403 -11.32 -3.96 5.59
C HIS A 403 -11.13 -2.46 5.37
N MET A 404 -10.41 -1.80 6.28
CA MET A 404 -9.94 -0.42 6.09
C MET A 404 -9.05 -0.34 4.86
N LEU A 405 -9.13 0.78 4.15
CA LEU A 405 -8.40 1.05 2.93
C LEU A 405 -7.71 2.41 3.00
N GLY A 406 -6.50 2.50 2.47
CA GLY A 406 -5.70 3.73 2.50
C GLY A 406 -4.42 3.59 1.69
N MET A 407 -3.29 3.88 2.34
CA MET A 407 -1.98 3.70 1.72
C MET A 407 -1.60 2.21 1.57
N ASP A 408 -2.05 1.38 2.51
CA ASP A 408 -1.98 -0.07 2.38
C ASP A 408 -3.37 -0.60 1.95
N VAL A 409 -3.43 -1.65 1.12
CA VAL A 409 -4.70 -2.26 0.70
C VAL A 409 -5.50 -2.74 1.92
N HIS A 410 -4.86 -3.55 2.76
CA HIS A 410 -5.34 -3.89 4.09
C HIS A 410 -4.78 -2.89 5.10
N ASP A 411 -5.38 -1.70 5.12
CA ASP A 411 -4.91 -0.60 5.96
C ASP A 411 -5.13 -0.88 7.45
N CYS A 412 -4.40 -0.15 8.28
CA CYS A 412 -4.55 -0.12 9.73
C CYS A 412 -4.36 -1.50 10.40
N ALA A 413 -3.54 -2.39 9.82
CA ALA A 413 -3.36 -3.76 10.30
C ALA A 413 -2.78 -3.87 11.73
N ALA A 414 -2.15 -2.82 12.25
CA ALA A 414 -1.68 -2.77 13.64
C ALA A 414 -2.67 -2.12 14.61
N ALA A 415 -3.76 -1.54 14.11
CA ALA A 415 -4.75 -0.89 14.95
C ALA A 415 -5.33 -1.87 15.97
N ARG A 416 -5.64 -1.36 17.16
CA ARG A 416 -6.20 -2.20 18.21
C ARG A 416 -7.60 -2.65 17.83
N THR A 417 -7.99 -3.84 18.31
CA THR A 417 -9.33 -4.38 18.12
C THR A 417 -10.40 -3.40 18.57
N GLU A 418 -10.17 -2.68 19.68
CA GLU A 418 -11.08 -1.70 20.25
C GLU A 418 -11.29 -0.48 19.34
N SER A 419 -10.25 -0.05 18.62
CA SER A 419 -10.31 1.08 17.68
C SER A 419 -10.79 0.66 16.30
N TYR A 420 -10.62 -0.62 15.95
CA TYR A 420 -10.91 -1.16 14.62
C TYR A 420 -12.11 -2.10 14.63
N VAL A 421 -11.91 -3.39 14.87
CA VAL A 421 -12.97 -4.42 14.73
C VAL A 421 -14.17 -4.18 15.64
N ASN A 422 -13.95 -3.64 16.84
CA ASN A 422 -14.99 -3.26 17.81
C ASN A 422 -15.23 -1.74 17.83
N GLY A 423 -14.60 -1.01 16.90
CA GLY A 423 -14.70 0.44 16.79
C GLY A 423 -16.01 0.91 16.17
N THR A 424 -16.16 2.22 16.15
CA THR A 424 -17.28 2.93 15.51
C THR A 424 -16.78 3.64 14.27
N LEU A 425 -17.59 3.66 13.21
CA LEU A 425 -17.27 4.36 11.98
C LEU A 425 -17.42 5.87 12.15
N GLU A 426 -16.39 6.62 11.79
CA GLU A 426 -16.36 8.08 11.83
C GLU A 426 -16.28 8.66 10.41
N PRO A 427 -16.80 9.88 10.17
CA PRO A 427 -16.60 10.57 8.90
C PRO A 427 -15.11 10.62 8.52
N GLY A 428 -14.79 10.29 7.27
CA GLY A 428 -13.42 10.17 6.78
C GLY A 428 -12.83 8.75 6.84
N VAL A 429 -13.46 7.80 7.54
CA VAL A 429 -13.07 6.39 7.42
C VAL A 429 -13.35 5.88 6.00
N CYS A 430 -12.39 5.17 5.40
CA CYS A 430 -12.55 4.49 4.12
C CYS A 430 -12.34 2.98 4.29
N LEU A 431 -13.25 2.17 3.77
CA LEU A 431 -13.25 0.71 3.86
C LEU A 431 -13.85 0.04 2.62
N THR A 432 -13.45 -1.19 2.33
CA THR A 432 -14.04 -2.01 1.27
C THR A 432 -15.36 -2.63 1.71
N VAL A 433 -16.29 -2.85 0.77
CA VAL A 433 -17.48 -3.71 0.98
C VAL A 433 -17.54 -4.75 -0.13
N GLU A 434 -17.12 -5.98 0.21
CA GLU A 434 -16.72 -7.04 -0.72
C GLU A 434 -17.34 -8.42 -0.42
N PRO A 435 -18.67 -8.58 -0.30
CA PRO A 435 -19.24 -9.90 -0.12
C PRO A 435 -18.94 -10.80 -1.33
N GLY A 436 -18.87 -12.10 -1.08
CA GLY A 436 -18.70 -13.09 -2.14
C GLY A 436 -19.25 -14.47 -1.80
N LEU A 437 -19.54 -15.23 -2.85
CA LEU A 437 -19.95 -16.63 -2.82
C LEU A 437 -19.02 -17.47 -3.69
N TYR A 438 -18.48 -18.55 -3.13
CA TYR A 438 -17.47 -19.40 -3.78
C TYR A 438 -17.84 -20.87 -3.64
N PHE A 439 -18.26 -21.49 -4.74
CA PHE A 439 -18.62 -22.90 -4.79
C PHE A 439 -17.46 -23.70 -5.38
N GLN A 440 -16.64 -24.33 -4.54
CA GLN A 440 -15.46 -25.08 -5.01
C GLN A 440 -15.83 -26.15 -6.05
N ALA A 441 -14.93 -26.40 -7.00
CA ALA A 441 -15.16 -27.35 -8.09
C ALA A 441 -15.43 -28.79 -7.59
N ASP A 442 -14.90 -29.15 -6.42
CA ASP A 442 -15.06 -30.44 -5.76
C ASP A 442 -16.10 -30.42 -4.63
N ASP A 443 -16.90 -29.36 -4.49
CA ASP A 443 -17.90 -29.27 -3.44
C ASP A 443 -19.14 -30.14 -3.75
N LEU A 444 -19.13 -31.37 -3.21
CA LEU A 444 -20.24 -32.31 -3.35
C LEU A 444 -21.48 -31.94 -2.51
N THR A 445 -21.43 -30.89 -1.69
CA THR A 445 -22.58 -30.43 -0.89
C THR A 445 -23.50 -29.49 -1.65
N VAL A 446 -23.11 -29.06 -2.86
CA VAL A 446 -23.96 -28.27 -3.76
C VAL A 446 -24.25 -29.04 -5.06
N PRO A 447 -25.34 -28.68 -5.78
CA PRO A 447 -25.60 -29.25 -7.10
C PRO A 447 -24.41 -29.04 -8.04
N GLU A 448 -24.19 -30.01 -8.93
CA GLU A 448 -23.02 -30.03 -9.84
C GLU A 448 -22.88 -28.74 -10.67
N GLU A 449 -24.01 -28.15 -11.07
CA GLU A 449 -24.07 -26.91 -11.85
C GLU A 449 -23.51 -25.66 -11.11
N TYR A 450 -23.48 -25.65 -9.77
CA TYR A 450 -22.91 -24.52 -8.99
C TYR A 450 -21.39 -24.60 -8.91
N ARG A 451 -20.81 -25.78 -9.08
CA ARG A 451 -19.38 -26.03 -8.79
C ARG A 451 -18.49 -25.26 -9.75
N GLY A 452 -17.44 -24.65 -9.20
CA GLY A 452 -16.51 -23.80 -9.93
C GLY A 452 -17.01 -22.37 -10.17
N ILE A 453 -18.15 -21.96 -9.59
CA ILE A 453 -18.63 -20.58 -9.68
C ILE A 453 -18.16 -19.80 -8.44
N GLY A 454 -17.36 -18.77 -8.66
CA GLY A 454 -17.00 -17.76 -7.68
C GLY A 454 -17.50 -16.39 -8.12
N VAL A 455 -18.11 -15.65 -7.20
CA VAL A 455 -18.53 -14.26 -7.42
C VAL A 455 -18.14 -13.42 -6.21
N ARG A 456 -17.49 -12.29 -6.47
CA ARG A 456 -17.28 -11.19 -5.53
C ARG A 456 -17.61 -9.87 -6.23
N ILE A 457 -18.18 -8.93 -5.48
CA ILE A 457 -18.43 -7.56 -5.92
C ILE A 457 -17.96 -6.68 -4.78
N GLU A 458 -17.08 -5.72 -5.08
CA GLU A 458 -16.38 -4.93 -4.08
C GLU A 458 -16.30 -3.46 -4.47
N ASP A 459 -16.45 -2.59 -3.49
CA ASP A 459 -16.30 -1.14 -3.67
C ASP A 459 -15.64 -0.49 -2.47
N ASP A 460 -15.01 0.65 -2.75
CA ASP A 460 -14.35 1.52 -1.79
C ASP A 460 -15.36 2.53 -1.24
N ILE A 461 -15.68 2.44 0.05
CA ILE A 461 -16.73 3.22 0.69
C ILE A 461 -16.14 4.20 1.69
N LEU A 462 -16.37 5.49 1.44
CA LEU A 462 -16.04 6.59 2.35
C LEU A 462 -17.23 6.89 3.26
N VAL A 463 -17.02 6.88 4.58
CA VAL A 463 -18.00 7.37 5.55
C VAL A 463 -18.06 8.89 5.49
N THR A 464 -19.26 9.46 5.33
CA THR A 464 -19.50 10.92 5.32
C THR A 464 -20.19 11.36 6.61
N GLU A 465 -20.42 12.66 6.77
CA GLU A 465 -21.12 13.23 7.93
C GLU A 465 -22.57 12.71 8.11
N ASP A 466 -23.20 12.29 7.02
CA ASP A 466 -24.62 11.94 6.94
C ASP A 466 -24.89 10.53 6.37
N GLY A 467 -23.84 9.77 6.05
CA GLY A 467 -23.96 8.44 5.45
C GLY A 467 -22.64 7.92 4.92
N ASN A 468 -22.63 7.54 3.64
CA ASN A 468 -21.43 7.12 2.95
C ASN A 468 -21.46 7.55 1.47
N ARG A 469 -20.29 7.47 0.83
CA ARG A 469 -20.08 7.66 -0.59
C ARG A 469 -19.26 6.51 -1.15
N ASN A 470 -19.76 5.87 -2.19
CA ASN A 470 -18.99 4.91 -2.98
C ASN A 470 -18.01 5.67 -3.89
N LEU A 471 -16.71 5.47 -3.70
CA LEU A 471 -15.64 6.11 -4.48
C LEU A 471 -15.41 5.42 -5.83
N SER A 472 -15.75 4.13 -5.95
CA SER A 472 -15.62 3.28 -7.13
C SER A 472 -16.93 3.15 -7.93
N ASP A 473 -17.86 4.09 -7.77
CA ASP A 473 -19.20 4.10 -8.38
C ASP A 473 -19.20 4.19 -9.93
N LYS A 474 -18.05 4.51 -10.53
CA LYS A 474 -17.84 4.55 -11.98
C LYS A 474 -17.89 3.18 -12.65
N LEU A 475 -17.76 2.09 -11.89
CA LEU A 475 -17.91 0.73 -12.39
C LEU A 475 -19.29 0.16 -12.06
N PRO A 476 -20.05 -0.35 -13.04
CA PRO A 476 -21.39 -0.89 -12.81
C PRO A 476 -21.34 -2.15 -11.94
N ARG A 477 -22.45 -2.41 -11.25
CA ARG A 477 -22.57 -3.51 -10.27
C ARG A 477 -23.83 -4.34 -10.42
N ARG A 478 -24.87 -3.81 -11.05
CA ARG A 478 -26.07 -4.59 -11.39
C ARG A 478 -25.77 -5.42 -12.64
N ALA A 479 -26.21 -6.67 -12.68
CA ALA A 479 -25.89 -7.58 -13.80
C ALA A 479 -26.20 -6.96 -15.17
N ASP A 480 -27.38 -6.36 -15.33
CA ASP A 480 -27.80 -5.75 -16.60
C ASP A 480 -26.94 -4.52 -16.97
N GLU A 481 -26.48 -3.75 -15.97
CA GLU A 481 -25.59 -2.61 -16.18
C GLU A 481 -24.18 -3.06 -16.55
N VAL A 482 -23.70 -4.16 -15.97
CA VAL A 482 -22.42 -4.80 -16.32
C VAL A 482 -22.46 -5.30 -17.77
N GLU A 483 -23.48 -6.05 -18.16
CA GLU A 483 -23.63 -6.52 -19.55
C GLU A 483 -23.71 -5.34 -20.54
N ALA A 484 -24.51 -4.31 -20.22
CA ALA A 484 -24.63 -3.12 -21.06
C ALA A 484 -23.32 -2.34 -21.17
N TRP A 485 -22.56 -2.22 -20.08
CA TRP A 485 -21.25 -1.57 -20.06
C TRP A 485 -20.22 -2.35 -20.89
N MET A 486 -20.14 -3.67 -20.69
CA MET A 486 -19.25 -4.52 -21.49
C MET A 486 -19.58 -4.47 -22.97
N GLY A 487 -20.87 -4.50 -23.31
CA GLY A 487 -21.34 -4.39 -24.69
C GLY A 487 -20.93 -3.07 -25.36
N ARG A 488 -20.96 -1.94 -24.63
CA ARG A 488 -20.51 -0.63 -25.14
C ARG A 488 -19.00 -0.53 -25.37
N LEU A 489 -18.20 -1.29 -24.63
CA LEU A 489 -16.73 -1.24 -24.74
C LEU A 489 -16.16 -2.19 -25.79
N LYS A 490 -16.89 -3.27 -26.11
CA LYS A 490 -16.51 -4.26 -27.13
C LYS A 490 -16.99 -3.91 -28.54
N GLY A 491 -18.04 -3.09 -28.66
CA GLY A 491 -18.55 -2.55 -29.93
C GLY A 491 -17.94 -1.19 -30.27
#